data_AF-A0A6C0I115-F1
#
_entry.id   AF-A0A6C0I115-F1
#
_cell.length_a   1.000
_cell.length_b   1.000
_cell.length_c   1.000
_cell.angle_alpha   90.00
_cell.angle_beta   90.00
_cell.angle_gamma   90.00
#
_symmetry.space_group_name_H-M   'P 1'
#
loop_
_entity.id
_entity.type
_entity.pdbx_description
1 polymer ?
#
loop_
_entity_poly.entity_id
_entity_poly.type
_entity_poly.pdbx_seq_one_letter_code
_entity_poly.pdbx_strand_id
1 'polypeptide(L)'
;MTNSNSRQMEFSKEEELVKIDKVCDREYKPCENGKYYLGAYKYFPEFNEILLMNQISLNVFYASNYNSLCNFIHWYSGTQIPDTRVQIIKVVEKNDKYGIITMAILKTHWIRIIQRTWKRIFRQRTNTQNQELRGMLAFLKN
;
A
#
# COMPACT_ATOMS: atom_id res chain seq x y z
N MET A 1 -27.39 15.54 -21.78
CA MET A 1 -27.77 15.40 -20.36
C MET A 1 -26.76 14.58 -19.53
N THR A 2 -25.50 14.43 -19.97
CA THR A 2 -24.48 13.59 -19.29
C THR A 2 -23.52 14.35 -18.36
N ASN A 3 -23.59 15.70 -18.32
CA ASN A 3 -22.53 16.54 -17.75
C ASN A 3 -22.74 16.93 -16.27
N SER A 4 -23.92 16.70 -15.70
CA SER A 4 -24.23 17.02 -14.30
C SER A 4 -23.78 15.91 -13.33
N ASN A 5 -23.97 14.65 -13.71
CA ASN A 5 -23.57 13.49 -12.90
C ASN A 5 -22.04 13.33 -12.79
N SER A 6 -21.31 13.58 -13.88
CA SER A 6 -19.84 13.56 -13.87
C SER A 6 -19.28 14.60 -12.90
N ARG A 7 -19.82 15.81 -12.93
CA ARG A 7 -19.38 16.94 -12.11
C ARG A 7 -19.70 16.76 -10.62
N GLN A 8 -20.87 16.21 -10.30
CA GLN A 8 -21.21 15.86 -8.91
C GLN A 8 -20.32 14.74 -8.35
N MET A 9 -19.97 13.76 -9.19
CA MET A 9 -19.07 12.68 -8.79
C MET A 9 -17.63 13.18 -8.57
N GLU A 10 -17.13 14.10 -9.40
CA GLU A 10 -15.83 14.76 -9.17
C GLU A 10 -15.81 15.56 -7.87
N PHE A 11 -16.85 16.37 -7.62
CA PHE A 11 -16.96 17.14 -6.39
C PHE A 11 -16.97 16.23 -5.14
N SER A 12 -17.68 15.10 -5.19
CA SER A 12 -17.68 14.13 -4.08
C SER A 12 -16.29 13.52 -3.80
N LYS A 13 -15.47 13.34 -4.85
CA LYS A 13 -14.11 12.83 -4.71
C LYS A 13 -13.21 13.88 -4.07
N GLU A 14 -13.31 15.12 -4.51
CA GLU A 14 -12.54 16.24 -3.94
C GLU A 14 -12.86 16.43 -2.45
N GLU A 15 -14.13 16.37 -2.06
CA GLU A 15 -14.51 16.45 -0.64
C GLU A 15 -13.91 15.32 0.20
N GLU A 16 -13.84 14.11 -0.34
CA GLU A 16 -13.23 12.96 0.35
C GLU A 16 -11.72 13.16 0.51
N LEU A 17 -11.03 13.64 -0.53
CA LEU A 17 -9.60 13.97 -0.45
C LEU A 17 -9.31 15.04 0.59
N VAL A 18 -10.12 16.10 0.64
CA VAL A 18 -9.99 17.18 1.65
C VAL A 18 -10.25 16.65 3.07
N LYS A 19 -11.18 15.71 3.24
CA LYS A 19 -11.42 15.07 4.55
C LYS A 19 -10.21 14.25 4.98
N ILE A 20 -9.63 13.45 4.07
CA ILE A 20 -8.44 12.65 4.33
C ILE A 20 -7.27 13.57 4.74
N ASP A 21 -7.02 14.62 3.96
CA ASP A 21 -5.96 15.59 4.18
C ASP A 21 -6.04 16.23 5.59
N LYS A 22 -7.23 16.72 5.97
CA LYS A 22 -7.47 17.31 7.29
C LYS A 22 -7.19 16.35 8.46
N VAL A 23 -7.47 15.05 8.29
CA VAL A 23 -7.20 14.06 9.33
C VAL A 23 -5.70 13.76 9.37
N CYS A 24 -5.06 13.60 8.21
CA CYS A 24 -3.62 13.41 8.10
C CYS A 24 -2.84 14.56 8.75
N ASP A 25 -3.22 15.81 8.51
CA ASP A 25 -2.60 16.98 9.12
C ASP A 25 -2.74 16.99 10.65
N ARG A 26 -3.94 16.67 11.15
CA ARG A 26 -4.19 16.62 12.60
C ARG A 26 -3.41 15.51 13.29
N GLU A 27 -3.29 14.36 12.63
CA GLU A 27 -2.63 13.18 13.18
C GLU A 27 -1.12 13.11 12.85
N TYR A 28 -0.60 14.12 12.13
CA TYR A 28 0.78 14.13 11.68
C TYR A 28 1.75 14.02 12.85
N LYS A 29 2.66 13.07 12.73
CA LYS A 29 3.82 12.92 13.62
C LYS A 29 5.06 12.72 12.76
N PRO A 30 6.19 13.36 13.09
CA PRO A 30 7.46 13.09 12.41
C PRO A 30 7.75 11.59 12.37
N CYS A 31 8.33 11.15 11.25
CA CYS A 31 8.80 9.77 11.13
C CYS A 31 9.96 9.53 12.09
N GLU A 32 10.01 8.33 12.66
CA GLU A 32 11.06 7.90 13.56
C GLU A 32 11.86 6.76 12.91
N ASN A 33 13.18 6.81 13.07
CA ASN A 33 14.08 5.79 12.58
C ASN A 33 13.68 4.39 13.03
N GLY A 34 13.63 3.45 12.09
CA GLY A 34 13.32 2.05 12.35
C GLY A 34 11.84 1.71 12.46
N LYS A 35 10.94 2.70 12.51
CA LYS A 35 9.48 2.48 12.55
C LYS A 35 8.88 2.24 11.17
N TYR A 36 7.65 1.74 11.19
CA TYR A 36 6.89 1.38 10.00
C TYR A 36 5.73 2.35 9.80
N TYR A 37 5.50 2.72 8.55
CA TYR A 37 4.48 3.67 8.16
C TYR A 37 3.73 3.14 6.94
N LEU A 38 2.47 3.58 6.82
CA LEU A 38 1.69 3.41 5.60
C LEU A 38 1.87 4.65 4.75
N GLY A 39 2.07 4.48 3.46
CA GLY A 39 2.26 5.63 2.58
C GLY A 39 2.78 5.27 1.21
N ALA A 40 3.34 6.25 0.53
CA ALA A 40 3.96 6.07 -0.76
C ALA A 40 5.43 6.44 -0.74
N TYR A 41 6.13 5.91 -1.74
CA TYR A 41 7.56 6.10 -1.90
C TYR A 41 7.85 6.55 -3.32
N LYS A 42 9.06 7.08 -3.49
CA LYS A 42 9.63 7.31 -4.81
C LYS A 42 11.09 6.90 -4.80
N TYR A 43 11.49 6.20 -5.85
CA TYR A 43 12.90 5.95 -6.14
C TYR A 43 13.46 7.13 -6.90
N PHE A 44 14.59 7.66 -6.44
CA PHE A 44 15.35 8.72 -7.08
C PHE A 44 16.66 8.11 -7.62
N PRO A 45 16.72 7.81 -8.93
CA PRO A 45 17.89 7.19 -9.54
C PRO A 45 19.18 7.99 -9.36
N GLU A 46 19.08 9.32 -9.31
CA GLU A 46 20.20 10.25 -9.18
C GLU A 46 20.98 10.03 -7.87
N PHE A 47 20.28 9.60 -6.83
CA PHE A 47 20.85 9.31 -5.51
C PHE A 47 20.96 7.80 -5.26
N ASN A 48 20.31 6.98 -6.10
CA ASN A 48 20.07 5.57 -5.86
C ASN A 48 19.38 5.31 -4.51
N GLU A 49 18.40 6.16 -4.17
CA GLU A 49 17.71 6.12 -2.88
C GLU A 49 16.19 6.06 -3.05
N ILE A 50 15.52 5.43 -2.09
CA ILE A 50 14.06 5.41 -2.01
C ILE A 50 13.67 6.34 -0.87
N LEU A 51 12.83 7.33 -1.16
CA LEU A 51 12.33 8.29 -0.18
C LEU A 51 10.86 8.04 0.11
N LEU A 52 10.47 8.27 1.37
CA LEU A 52 9.08 8.36 1.77
C LEU A 52 8.51 9.68 1.27
N MET A 53 7.43 9.63 0.48
CA MET A 53 6.83 10.84 -0.11
C MET A 53 5.72 11.39 0.77
N ASN A 54 4.89 10.50 1.31
CA ASN A 54 3.80 10.83 2.20
C ASN A 54 3.49 9.64 3.11
N GLN A 55 2.85 9.95 4.23
CA GLN A 55 2.39 8.95 5.19
C GLN A 55 0.90 9.14 5.49
N ILE A 56 0.22 8.04 5.77
CA ILE A 56 -1.15 8.03 6.27
C ILE A 56 -1.17 7.26 7.59
N SER A 57 -2.06 7.67 8.48
CA SER A 57 -2.29 6.95 9.73
C SER A 57 -3.11 5.69 9.51
N LEU A 58 -3.12 4.80 10.51
CA LEU A 58 -4.00 3.63 10.51
C LEU A 58 -5.48 4.04 10.54
N ASN A 59 -5.82 5.11 11.27
CA ASN A 59 -7.19 5.62 11.35
C ASN A 59 -7.69 6.00 9.96
N VAL A 60 -6.91 6.77 9.21
CA VAL A 60 -7.20 7.15 7.83
C VAL A 60 -7.31 5.93 6.93
N PHE A 61 -6.38 4.97 7.07
CA PHE A 61 -6.38 3.76 6.26
C PHE A 61 -7.64 2.91 6.43
N TYR A 62 -8.13 2.74 7.67
CA TYR A 62 -9.31 1.92 7.94
C TYR A 62 -10.63 2.68 7.73
N ALA A 63 -10.64 4.00 7.85
CA ALA A 63 -11.85 4.81 7.68
C ALA A 63 -12.15 5.16 6.21
N SER A 64 -11.16 5.11 5.32
CA SER A 64 -11.28 5.61 3.95
C SER A 64 -11.37 4.47 2.92
N ASN A 65 -12.01 4.73 1.78
CA ASN A 65 -11.98 3.80 0.67
C ASN A 65 -10.55 3.70 0.11
N TYR A 66 -10.09 2.49 -0.20
CA TYR A 66 -8.76 2.24 -0.75
C TYR A 66 -8.48 3.04 -2.04
N ASN A 67 -9.46 3.21 -2.93
CA ASN A 67 -9.27 3.99 -4.16
C ASN A 67 -9.05 5.47 -3.83
N SER A 68 -9.78 6.01 -2.86
CA SER A 68 -9.66 7.38 -2.41
C SER A 68 -8.31 7.62 -1.72
N LEU A 69 -7.81 6.64 -0.97
CA LEU A 69 -6.43 6.66 -0.44
C LEU A 69 -5.38 6.68 -1.54
N CYS A 70 -5.55 5.87 -2.59
CA CYS A 70 -4.62 5.87 -3.72
C CYS A 70 -4.64 7.20 -4.47
N ASN A 71 -5.82 7.81 -4.64
CA ASN A 71 -5.97 9.14 -5.23
C ASN A 71 -5.33 10.22 -4.35
N PHE A 72 -5.57 10.17 -3.03
CA PHE A 72 -4.93 11.07 -2.07
C PHE A 72 -3.41 10.97 -2.18
N ILE A 73 -2.87 9.75 -2.19
CA ILE A 73 -1.45 9.51 -2.36
C ILE A 73 -0.93 10.13 -3.67
N HIS A 74 -1.67 9.96 -4.76
CA HIS A 74 -1.29 10.51 -6.06
C HIS A 74 -1.21 12.04 -6.03
N TRP A 75 -2.26 12.70 -5.54
CA TRP A 75 -2.40 14.15 -5.61
C TRP A 75 -1.58 14.90 -4.55
N TYR A 76 -1.40 14.31 -3.37
CA TYR A 76 -0.77 14.97 -2.21
C TYR A 76 0.68 14.54 -1.96
N SER A 77 1.31 13.81 -2.89
CA SER A 77 2.71 13.40 -2.75
C SER A 77 3.73 14.42 -3.26
N GLY A 78 3.27 15.56 -3.80
CA GLY A 78 4.13 16.64 -4.31
C GLY A 78 4.94 16.29 -5.56
N THR A 79 4.94 15.04 -6.01
CA THR A 79 5.59 14.59 -7.25
C THR A 79 4.79 13.46 -7.88
N GLN A 80 4.98 13.22 -9.17
CA GLN A 80 4.36 12.05 -9.81
C GLN A 80 4.93 10.75 -9.22
N ILE A 81 4.06 9.95 -8.61
CA ILE A 81 4.35 8.60 -8.11
C ILE A 81 3.76 7.58 -9.10
N PRO A 82 4.58 6.65 -9.66
CA PRO A 82 4.11 5.65 -10.62
C PRO A 82 3.26 4.54 -9.98
N ASP A 83 3.47 4.23 -8.70
CA ASP A 83 2.69 3.27 -7.93
C ASP A 83 1.96 3.96 -6.77
N THR A 84 0.69 4.30 -6.98
CA THR A 84 -0.14 5.02 -6.00
C THR A 84 -0.73 4.12 -4.91
N ARG A 85 -0.42 2.82 -4.93
CA ARG A 85 -0.89 1.90 -3.88
C ARG A 85 -0.21 2.22 -2.56
N VAL A 86 -1.01 2.21 -1.49
CA VAL A 86 -0.51 2.25 -0.11
C VAL A 86 0.51 1.12 0.12
N GLN A 87 1.70 1.47 0.59
CA GLN A 87 2.77 0.54 0.95
C GLN A 87 3.03 0.57 2.45
N ILE A 88 3.61 -0.52 2.96
CA ILE A 88 4.22 -0.63 4.27
C ILE A 88 5.70 -0.32 4.09
N ILE A 89 6.13 0.79 4.67
CA ILE A 89 7.45 1.37 4.49
C ILE A 89 8.14 1.39 5.85
N LYS A 90 9.35 0.84 5.93
CA LYS A 90 10.22 1.03 7.10
C LYS A 90 11.10 2.24 6.85
N VAL A 91 11.05 3.21 7.75
CA VAL A 91 11.91 4.39 7.73
C VAL A 91 13.30 4.02 8.27
N VAL A 92 14.34 4.46 7.57
CA VAL A 92 15.73 4.30 8.00
C VAL A 92 16.45 5.62 7.80
N GLU A 93 17.06 6.11 8.87
CA GLU A 93 17.92 7.28 8.80
C GLU A 93 19.35 6.88 8.44
N LYS A 94 19.95 7.63 7.52
CA LYS A 94 21.34 7.48 7.11
C LYS A 94 22.03 8.82 7.28
N ASN A 95 23.14 8.82 8.01
CA ASN A 95 24.01 9.99 8.07
C ASN A 95 24.80 10.08 6.76
N ASP A 96 24.80 11.25 6.15
CA ASP A 96 25.67 11.62 5.04
C ASP A 96 26.43 12.92 5.37
N LYS A 97 27.22 13.41 4.41
CA LYS A 97 28.00 14.64 4.57
C LYS A 97 27.15 15.93 4.66
N TYR A 98 25.85 15.86 4.34
CA TYR A 98 24.92 16.98 4.33
C TYR A 98 23.86 16.90 5.45
N GLY A 99 23.79 15.78 6.18
CA GLY A 99 22.92 15.61 7.35
C GLY A 99 22.34 14.21 7.46
N ILE A 100 21.16 14.11 8.05
CA ILE A 100 20.40 12.86 8.16
C ILE A 100 19.44 12.77 6.97
N ILE A 101 19.59 11.73 6.15
CA ILE A 101 18.65 11.41 5.07
C ILE A 101 17.70 10.33 5.55
N THR A 102 16.40 10.57 5.37
CA THR A 102 15.33 9.61 5.67
C THR A 102 15.06 8.73 4.44
N MET A 103 15.57 7.50 4.47
CA MET A 103 15.35 6.48 3.45
C MET A 103 14.14 5.59 3.79
N ALA A 104 13.58 4.96 2.75
CA ALA A 104 12.42 4.08 2.83
C ALA A 104 12.76 2.66 2.35
N ILE A 105 12.44 1.64 3.16
CA ILE A 105 12.54 0.22 2.78
C ILE A 105 11.12 -0.34 2.56
N LEU A 106 10.86 -0.84 1.36
CA LEU A 106 9.54 -1.35 0.95
C LEU A 106 9.27 -2.75 1.48
N LYS A 107 8.53 -2.85 2.57
CA LYS A 107 8.21 -4.14 3.21
C LYS A 107 7.05 -4.85 2.52
N THR A 108 6.11 -4.12 1.92
CA THR A 108 5.03 -4.71 1.11
C THR A 108 5.56 -5.59 -0.02
N HIS A 109 6.69 -5.22 -0.63
CA HIS A 109 7.31 -6.04 -1.68
C HIS A 109 7.65 -7.44 -1.17
N TRP A 110 8.35 -7.53 -0.04
CA TRP A 110 8.74 -8.78 0.59
C TRP A 110 7.55 -9.59 1.11
N ILE A 111 6.57 -8.92 1.72
CA ILE A 111 5.33 -9.55 2.18
C ILE A 111 4.59 -10.20 1.01
N ARG A 112 4.49 -9.52 -0.14
CA ARG A 112 3.85 -10.08 -1.35
C ARG A 112 4.57 -11.34 -1.86
N ILE A 113 5.90 -11.38 -1.78
CA ILE A 113 6.68 -12.57 -2.17
C ILE A 113 6.35 -13.75 -1.24
N ILE A 114 6.37 -13.52 0.08
CA ILE A 114 6.04 -14.54 1.08
C ILE A 114 4.60 -15.04 0.87
N GLN A 115 3.64 -14.13 0.74
CA GLN A 115 2.24 -14.45 0.48
C GLN A 115 2.04 -15.27 -0.79
N ARG A 116 2.74 -14.94 -1.89
CA ARG A 116 2.67 -15.71 -3.15
C ARG A 116 3.17 -17.14 -2.95
N THR A 117 4.29 -17.30 -2.26
CA THR A 117 4.86 -18.62 -1.96
C THR A 117 3.91 -19.44 -1.10
N TRP A 118 3.33 -18.84 -0.06
CA TRP A 118 2.37 -19.53 0.81
C TRP A 118 1.10 -19.92 0.06
N LYS A 119 0.54 -19.03 -0.76
CA LYS A 119 -0.61 -19.34 -1.62
C LYS A 119 -0.32 -20.51 -2.57
N ARG A 120 0.88 -20.55 -3.16
CA ARG A 120 1.31 -21.66 -4.02
C ARG A 120 1.38 -22.98 -3.25
N ILE A 121 2.07 -23.00 -2.11
CA ILE A 121 2.22 -24.21 -1.28
C ILE A 121 0.86 -24.69 -0.78
N PHE A 122 0.02 -23.78 -0.31
CA PHE A 122 -1.32 -24.12 0.14
C PHE A 122 -2.15 -24.76 -0.97
N ARG A 123 -2.18 -24.15 -2.17
CA ARG A 123 -2.88 -24.70 -3.33
C ARG A 123 -2.38 -26.10 -3.71
N GLN A 124 -1.07 -26.34 -3.66
CA GLN A 124 -0.51 -27.67 -3.93
C GLN A 124 -1.02 -28.70 -2.91
N ARG A 125 -0.96 -28.39 -1.62
CA ARG A 125 -1.44 -29.28 -0.55
C ARG A 125 -2.94 -29.59 -0.66
N THR A 126 -3.77 -28.56 -0.91
CA THR A 126 -5.21 -28.74 -1.09
C THR A 126 -5.54 -29.59 -2.31
N ASN A 127 -4.80 -29.43 -3.41
CA ASN A 127 -4.99 -30.25 -4.61
C ASN A 127 -4.66 -31.72 -4.35
N THR A 128 -3.58 -32.01 -3.65
CA THR A 128 -3.21 -33.38 -3.27
C THR A 128 -4.29 -34.03 -2.39
N GLN A 129 -4.75 -33.35 -1.34
CA GLN A 129 -5.84 -33.85 -0.48
C GLN A 129 -7.13 -34.11 -1.28
N ASN A 130 -7.49 -33.22 -2.21
CA ASN A 130 -8.66 -33.40 -3.05
C ASN A 130 -8.53 -34.59 -4.02
N GLN A 131 -7.31 -34.89 -4.50
CA GLN A 131 -7.06 -36.06 -5.34
C GLN A 131 -7.20 -37.36 -4.55
N GLU A 132 -6.67 -37.41 -3.32
CA GLU A 132 -6.81 -38.56 -2.42
C GLU A 132 -8.28 -38.85 -2.09
N LEU A 133 -9.04 -37.81 -1.71
CA LEU A 133 -10.48 -37.93 -1.45
C LEU A 133 -11.25 -38.44 -2.67
N ARG A 134 -10.92 -37.95 -3.87
CA ARG A 134 -11.55 -38.43 -5.11
C ARG A 134 -11.21 -39.89 -5.40
N GLY A 135 -9.97 -40.31 -5.15
CA GLY A 135 -9.54 -41.71 -5.28
C GLY A 135 -10.31 -42.63 -4.33
N MET A 136 -10.43 -42.24 -3.05
CA MET A 136 -11.21 -43.00 -2.07
C MET A 136 -12.69 -43.08 -2.43
N LEU A 137 -13.29 -41.97 -2.87
CA LEU A 137 -14.70 -41.96 -3.30
C LEU A 137 -14.95 -42.79 -4.56
N ALA A 138 -13.99 -42.86 -5.48
CA ALA A 138 -14.09 -43.74 -6.65
C ALA A 138 -13.99 -45.22 -6.26
N PHE A 139 -13.14 -45.55 -5.30
CA PHE A 139 -13.02 -46.93 -4.78
C PHE A 139 -14.28 -47.40 -4.05
N LEU A 140 -14.93 -46.53 -3.26
CA LEU A 140 -16.16 -46.86 -2.52
C LEU A 140 -17.43 -46.98 -3.39
N LYS A 141 -17.37 -46.58 -4.67
CA LYS A 141 -18.49 -46.64 -5.62
C LYS A 141 -18.48 -47.89 -6.51
N ASN A 142 -17.40 -48.67 -6.48
CA ASN A 142 -17.31 -49.98 -7.11
C ASN A 142 -17.60 -51.07 -6.08
#